data_AF-A0A971VCA5-F1
#
_entry.id   AF-A0A971VCA5-F1
#
_cell.length_a   1.000
_cell.length_b   1.000
_cell.length_c   1.000
_cell.angle_alpha   90.00
_cell.angle_beta   90.00
_cell.angle_gamma   90.00
#
_symmetry.space_group_name_H-M   'P 1'
#
loop_
_entity.id
_entity.type
_entity.pdbx_description
1 polymer ?
#
loop_
_entity_poly.entity_id
_entity_poly.type
_entity_poly.pdbx_seq_one_letter_code
_entity_poly.pdbx_strand_id
1 'polypeptide(L)'
;TVSSLIKTEPIGITDQPEFLNGALKISTSMQRDELNKLLKQIEDEMGRDREAPKFGPRIIDLDIVVWNTEIVDNDYYDRSFLRDAVDEVLSAS
;
A
#
# COMPACT_ATOMS: atom_id res chain seq x y z
N THR A 1 -9.62 -9.91 -4.28
CA THR A 1 -10.13 -9.87 -2.89
C THR A 1 -9.62 -8.62 -2.20
N VAL A 2 -10.44 -7.95 -1.39
CA VAL A 2 -10.09 -6.73 -0.66
C VAL A 2 -10.11 -7.05 0.84
N SER A 3 -9.16 -6.52 1.62
CA SER A 3 -9.17 -6.62 3.09
C SER A 3 -10.22 -5.70 3.70
N SER A 4 -10.43 -5.83 5.00
CA SER A 4 -11.02 -4.77 5.80
C SER A 4 -10.13 -3.52 5.77
N LEU A 5 -10.74 -2.33 5.83
CA LEU A 5 -10.02 -1.07 5.95
C LEU A 5 -9.87 -0.69 7.42
N ILE A 6 -8.66 -0.30 7.82
CA ILE A 6 -8.34 0.08 9.20
C ILE A 6 -7.73 1.46 9.26
N LYS A 7 -8.06 2.20 10.32
CA LYS A 7 -7.40 3.47 10.62
C LYS A 7 -6.13 3.23 11.41
N THR A 8 -5.09 3.97 11.10
CA THR A 8 -3.82 3.91 11.81
C THR A 8 -3.25 5.30 12.02
N GLU A 9 -2.59 5.48 13.16
CA GLU A 9 -1.79 6.67 13.41
C GLU A 9 -0.68 6.85 12.34
N PRO A 10 -0.37 8.08 11.95
CA PRO A 10 0.71 8.36 11.02
C PRO A 10 2.08 8.00 11.60
N ILE A 11 3.00 7.55 10.74
CA ILE A 11 4.37 7.20 11.12
C ILE A 11 5.31 8.31 10.65
N GLY A 12 6.25 8.73 11.49
CA GLY A 12 7.19 9.80 11.16
C GLY A 12 6.62 11.19 11.49
N ILE A 13 5.96 11.83 10.53
CA ILE A 13 5.29 13.12 10.78
C ILE A 13 3.96 12.82 11.48
N THR A 14 3.78 13.20 12.74
CA THR A 14 2.57 12.82 13.50
C THR A 14 1.49 13.90 13.55
N ASP A 15 1.82 15.15 13.23
CA ASP A 15 0.86 16.26 13.15
C ASP A 15 0.16 16.27 11.78
N GLN A 16 -0.63 15.22 11.53
CA GLN A 16 -1.43 15.04 10.34
C GLN A 16 -2.61 14.08 10.61
N PRO A 17 -3.63 13.99 9.74
CA PRO A 17 -4.71 13.03 9.90
C PRO A 17 -4.24 11.57 9.90
N GLU A 18 -5.04 10.69 10.53
CA GLU A 18 -4.86 9.24 10.43
C GLU A 18 -4.94 8.76 8.97
N PHE A 19 -4.21 7.68 8.67
CA PHE A 19 -4.33 6.99 7.40
C PHE A 19 -5.41 5.91 7.47
N LEU A 20 -6.05 5.67 6.33
CA LEU A 20 -6.84 4.46 6.09
C LEU A 20 -5.98 3.47 5.31
N ASN A 21 -5.74 2.29 5.89
CA ASN A 21 -4.90 1.24 5.30
C ASN A 21 -5.73 0.01 4.96
N GLY A 22 -5.33 -0.69 3.91
CA GLY A 22 -5.91 -1.96 3.47
C GLY A 22 -5.09 -2.60 2.37
N ALA A 23 -5.43 -3.84 2.02
CA ALA A 23 -4.77 -4.61 0.98
C ALA A 23 -5.76 -5.08 -0.08
N LEU A 24 -5.26 -5.23 -1.31
CA LEU A 24 -6.02 -5.74 -2.45
C LEU A 24 -5.19 -6.83 -3.14
N LYS A 25 -5.77 -8.02 -3.27
CA LYS A 25 -5.25 -9.11 -4.11
C LYS A 25 -5.86 -9.00 -5.52
N ILE A 26 -4.99 -8.78 -6.50
CA ILE A 26 -5.32 -8.74 -7.92
C ILE A 26 -4.67 -9.91 -8.69
N SER A 27 -5.20 -10.19 -9.88
CA SER A 27 -4.53 -11.00 -10.89
C SER A 27 -4.30 -10.13 -12.11
N THR A 28 -3.10 -10.19 -12.69
CA THR A 28 -2.72 -9.38 -13.85
C THR A 28 -1.74 -10.15 -14.73
N SER A 29 -1.76 -9.86 -16.03
CA SER A 29 -0.75 -10.36 -16.98
C SER A 29 0.48 -9.45 -17.08
N MET A 30 0.46 -8.31 -16.40
CA MET A 30 1.59 -7.36 -16.36
C MET A 30 2.76 -7.92 -15.57
N GLN A 31 3.97 -7.57 -15.96
CA GLN A 31 5.16 -7.78 -15.14
C GLN A 31 5.14 -6.84 -13.92
N ARG A 32 5.88 -7.18 -12.86
CA ARG A 32 5.92 -6.41 -11.61
C ARG A 32 6.28 -4.94 -11.83
N ASP A 33 7.27 -4.67 -12.68
CA ASP A 33 7.74 -3.31 -12.96
C ASP A 33 6.73 -2.51 -13.79
N GLU A 34 5.95 -3.17 -14.65
CA GLU A 34 4.86 -2.54 -15.40
C GLU A 34 3.70 -2.17 -14.47
N LEU A 35 3.33 -3.09 -13.57
CA LEU A 35 2.33 -2.81 -12.55
C LEU A 35 2.80 -1.66 -11.65
N ASN A 36 4.05 -1.66 -11.20
CA ASN A 36 4.57 -0.58 -10.35
C ASN A 36 4.45 0.78 -11.06
N LYS A 37 4.83 0.88 -12.34
CA LYS A 37 4.63 2.10 -13.14
C LYS A 37 3.18 2.53 -13.20
N LEU A 38 2.26 1.58 -13.41
CA LEU A 38 0.82 1.85 -13.41
C LEU A 38 0.34 2.37 -12.05
N LEU A 39 0.76 1.77 -10.94
CA LEU A 39 0.38 2.21 -9.60
C LEU A 39 0.87 3.65 -9.32
N LYS A 40 2.11 3.96 -9.72
CA LYS A 40 2.66 5.32 -9.57
C LYS A 40 1.97 6.33 -10.50
N GLN A 41 1.54 5.91 -11.69
CA GLN A 41 0.68 6.73 -12.56
C GLN A 41 -0.68 7.01 -11.91
N ILE A 42 -1.32 6.02 -11.28
CA ILE A 42 -2.59 6.20 -10.57
C ILE A 42 -2.42 7.18 -9.41
N GLU A 43 -1.33 7.09 -8.64
CA GLU A 43 -1.01 8.08 -7.60
C GLU A 43 -0.93 9.50 -8.18
N ASP A 44 -0.23 9.68 -9.31
CA ASP A 44 -0.08 10.98 -9.97
C ASP A 44 -1.42 11.51 -10.49
N GLU A 45 -2.25 10.66 -11.11
CA GLU A 45 -3.61 11.00 -11.56
C GLU A 45 -4.53 11.40 -10.40
N MET A 46 -4.31 10.81 -9.21
CA MET A 46 -5.01 11.18 -7.98
C MET A 46 -4.41 12.41 -7.28
N GLY A 47 -3.41 13.06 -7.87
CA GLY A 47 -2.84 14.31 -7.38
C GLY A 47 -1.68 14.14 -6.39
N ARG A 48 -0.88 13.08 -6.54
CA ARG A 48 0.32 12.90 -5.71
C ARG A 48 1.30 14.05 -5.89
N ASP A 49 1.53 14.78 -4.80
CA ASP A 49 2.64 15.73 -4.69
C ASP A 49 3.95 14.98 -4.45
N ARG A 50 4.88 15.07 -5.42
CA ARG A 50 6.21 14.45 -5.38
C ARG A 50 7.23 15.29 -4.60
N GLU A 51 6.94 16.57 -4.36
CA GLU A 51 7.78 17.48 -3.57
C GLU A 51 7.42 17.44 -2.06
N ALA A 52 6.29 16.84 -1.72
CA ALA A 52 5.85 16.66 -0.34
C ALA A 52 6.85 15.81 0.47
N PRO A 53 7.02 16.08 1.78
CA PRO A 53 7.96 15.35 2.61
C PRO A 53 7.63 13.86 2.68
N LYS A 54 8.68 13.03 2.77
CA LYS A 54 8.51 11.61 3.09
C LYS A 54 7.72 11.49 4.39
N PHE A 55 6.76 10.57 4.41
CA PHE A 55 5.80 10.40 5.51
C PHE A 55 4.79 11.53 5.72
N GLY A 56 4.73 12.53 4.86
CA GLY A 56 3.67 13.55 4.89
C GLY A 56 2.30 13.03 4.41
N PRO A 57 1.26 13.86 4.51
CA PRO A 57 -0.08 13.50 4.06
C PRO A 57 -0.11 13.30 2.55
N ARG A 58 -0.89 12.32 2.10
CA ARG A 58 -1.05 11.97 0.68
C ARG A 58 -2.45 11.40 0.46
N ILE A 59 -3.01 11.63 -0.72
CA ILE A 59 -4.35 11.12 -1.08
C ILE A 59 -4.34 9.60 -1.14
N ILE A 60 -3.30 9.02 -1.74
CA ILE A 60 -3.10 7.57 -1.81
C ILE A 60 -1.61 7.23 -1.90
N ASP A 61 -1.25 6.06 -1.37
CA ASP A 61 0.03 5.37 -1.58
C ASP A 61 -0.33 3.96 -2.06
N LEU A 62 0.30 3.50 -3.14
CA LEU A 62 0.07 2.17 -3.71
C LEU A 62 1.41 1.43 -3.82
N ASP A 63 1.59 0.42 -2.98
CA ASP A 63 2.81 -0.39 -2.92
C ASP A 63 2.52 -1.87 -3.15
N ILE A 64 3.47 -2.54 -3.83
CA ILE A 64 3.42 -3.99 -4.04
C ILE A 64 4.12 -4.63 -2.85
N VAL A 65 3.36 -5.22 -1.94
CA VAL A 65 3.92 -5.90 -0.76
C VAL A 65 4.26 -7.36 -1.05
N VAL A 66 3.40 -8.04 -1.81
CA VAL A 66 3.55 -9.45 -2.19
C VAL A 66 3.44 -9.56 -3.70
N TRP A 67 4.39 -10.29 -4.30
CA TRP A 67 4.36 -10.64 -5.71
C TRP A 67 4.34 -12.15 -5.87
N ASN A 68 3.26 -12.67 -6.45
CA ASN A 68 2.96 -14.10 -6.47
C ASN A 68 2.93 -14.70 -5.05
N THR A 69 4.01 -15.35 -4.63
CA THR A 69 4.15 -16.00 -3.31
C THR A 69 5.31 -15.42 -2.51
N GLU A 70 5.95 -14.36 -3.01
CA GLU A 70 7.13 -13.74 -2.40
C GLU A 70 6.76 -12.40 -1.78
N ILE A 71 7.19 -12.18 -0.54
CA ILE A 71 7.15 -10.86 0.09
C ILE A 71 8.30 -10.05 -0.52
N VAL A 72 7.98 -8.89 -1.10
CA VAL A 72 8.92 -8.03 -1.82
C VAL A 72 9.10 -6.67 -1.16
N ASP A 73 8.32 -6.38 -0.12
CA ASP A 73 8.45 -5.20 0.74
C ASP A 73 8.69 -5.65 2.19
N ASN A 74 9.76 -5.13 2.80
CA ASN A 74 10.14 -5.45 4.17
C ASN A 74 9.20 -4.84 5.21
N ASP A 75 8.43 -3.81 4.85
CA ASP A 75 7.44 -3.21 5.75
C ASP A 75 6.37 -4.25 6.19
N TYR A 76 6.22 -5.36 5.45
CA TYR A 76 5.45 -6.53 5.88
C TYR A 76 5.90 -7.10 7.24
N TYR A 77 7.19 -7.14 7.51
CA TYR A 77 7.70 -7.66 8.78
C TYR A 77 7.63 -6.62 9.89
N ASP A 78 7.82 -5.36 9.54
CA ASP A 78 7.98 -4.25 10.49
C ASP A 78 6.65 -3.62 10.93
N ARG A 79 5.59 -3.73 10.12
CA ARG A 79 4.30 -3.07 10.35
C ARG A 79 3.16 -4.07 10.47
N SER A 80 2.67 -4.31 11.69
CA SER A 80 1.59 -5.28 11.93
C SER A 80 0.32 -4.96 11.16
N PHE A 81 -0.13 -3.70 11.13
CA PHE A 81 -1.35 -3.30 10.44
C PHE A 81 -1.32 -3.62 8.93
N LEU A 82 -0.15 -3.54 8.31
CA LEU A 82 0.06 -3.87 6.90
C LEU A 82 0.08 -5.38 6.71
N ARG A 83 0.82 -6.11 7.55
CA ARG A 83 0.83 -7.58 7.55
C ARG A 83 -0.57 -8.17 7.72
N ASP A 84 -1.31 -7.70 8.70
CA ASP A 84 -2.64 -8.22 9.03
C ASP A 84 -3.60 -8.05 7.83
N ALA A 85 -3.58 -6.88 7.16
CA ALA A 85 -4.37 -6.64 5.96
C ALA A 85 -3.95 -7.55 4.78
N VAL A 86 -2.65 -7.77 4.60
CA VAL A 86 -2.12 -8.67 3.55
C VAL A 86 -2.51 -10.12 3.84
N ASP A 87 -2.37 -10.58 5.08
CA ASP A 87 -2.71 -11.96 5.47
C ASP A 87 -4.22 -12.22 5.32
N GLU A 88 -5.07 -11.22 5.57
CA GLU A 88 -6.52 -11.30 5.32
C GLU A 88 -6.82 -11.62 3.84
N VAL A 89 -6.20 -10.90 2.89
CA VAL A 89 -6.44 -11.15 1.46
C VAL A 89 -5.76 -12.41 0.92
N LEU A 90 -4.69 -12.89 1.57
CA LEU A 90 -4.02 -14.13 1.19
C LEU A 90 -4.76 -15.36 1.73
N SER A 91 -5.38 -15.27 2.89
CA SER A 91 -6.15 -16.36 3.51
C SER A 91 -7.57 -16.50 2.95
N ALA A 92 -8.15 -15.42 2.43
CA ALA A 92 -9.43 -15.45 1.73
C ALA A 92 -9.31 -16.21 0.41
N SER A 93 -9.79 -17.45 0.43
CA SER A 93 -9.89 -18.36 -0.73
C SER A 93 -11.12 -18.08 -1.58
#